data_AF-A0A1E3GI65-F1
#
_entry.id   AF-A0A1E3GI65-F1
#
_cell.length_a   1.000
_cell.length_b   1.000
_cell.length_c   1.000
_cell.angle_alpha   90.00
_cell.angle_beta   90.00
_cell.angle_gamma   90.00
#
_symmetry.space_group_name_H-M   'P 1'
#
loop_
_entity.id
_entity.type
_entity.pdbx_description
1 polymer ?
#
loop_
_entity_poly.entity_id
_entity_poly.type
_entity_poly.pdbx_seq_one_letter_code
_entity_poly.pdbx_strand_id
1 'polypeptide(L)'
;MTKHGVIKSISSPRLSSYRKIFGCKSDDACIHYYHWNLALASELYILLSTIEVCLRNKIHVALSEEVSLKFNGAVNSNFAWYEHFSFIEVDRKGNRKKDYKGEDIFTETGKAFRKITHKGRRNLNLLPQIVISKLEFGKWSYVLSAKKYNNGDLIDWHKLFPLIFPYFINMSPDKHHQMIIDHIKVVRDWRNRLAHQEPVWKFGDVKGPIKGEIKLPEPKNQIEVIQRLGGEIRRALQLLSWLCQDTLSHYKGTKSYQRLMHLASQEGIDGFSY
;
A
#
# COMPACT_ATOMS: atom_id res chain seq x y z
N MET A 1 -35.58 2.40 -13.13
CA MET A 1 -35.52 3.69 -12.39
C MET A 1 -34.99 3.42 -11.00
N THR A 2 -33.86 4.02 -10.64
CA THR A 2 -33.35 3.92 -9.27
C THR A 2 -34.25 4.74 -8.34
N LYS A 3 -34.61 4.16 -7.19
CA LYS A 3 -35.52 4.82 -6.22
C LYS A 3 -34.86 6.08 -5.65
N HIS A 4 -35.62 7.18 -5.54
CA HIS A 4 -35.15 8.48 -5.02
C HIS A 4 -34.45 8.40 -3.65
N GLY A 5 -34.89 7.47 -2.79
CA GLY A 5 -34.26 7.21 -1.50
C GLY A 5 -32.79 6.79 -1.61
N VAL A 6 -32.42 6.00 -2.61
CA VAL A 6 -31.05 5.53 -2.83
C VAL A 6 -30.12 6.69 -3.20
N ILE A 7 -30.58 7.59 -4.08
CA ILE A 7 -29.83 8.78 -4.49
C ILE A 7 -29.53 9.67 -3.28
N LYS A 8 -30.54 9.89 -2.42
CA LYS A 8 -30.38 10.67 -1.19
C LYS A 8 -29.36 10.05 -0.23
N SER A 9 -29.33 8.72 -0.10
CA SER A 9 -28.39 8.02 0.80
C SER A 9 -26.93 8.11 0.36
N ILE A 10 -26.63 8.17 -0.94
CA ILE A 10 -25.25 8.27 -1.45
C ILE A 10 -24.71 9.72 -1.35
N SER A 11 -25.60 10.70 -1.32
CA SER A 11 -25.35 12.16 -1.34
C SER A 11 -24.96 12.72 -2.72
N SER A 12 -25.44 13.94 -2.99
CA SER A 12 -25.14 14.70 -4.22
C SER A 12 -23.64 14.98 -4.42
N PRO A 13 -22.85 15.37 -3.39
CA PRO A 13 -21.40 15.58 -3.56
C PRO A 13 -20.65 14.35 -4.05
N ARG A 14 -21.04 13.15 -3.59
CA ARG A 14 -20.40 11.91 -3.99
C ARG A 14 -20.70 11.56 -5.45
N LEU A 15 -21.95 11.72 -5.89
CA LEU A 15 -22.35 11.50 -7.29
C LEU A 15 -21.79 12.57 -8.24
N SER A 16 -21.52 13.79 -7.77
CA SER A 16 -20.97 14.88 -8.59
C SER A 16 -19.64 14.53 -9.27
N SER A 17 -18.78 13.76 -8.58
CA SER A 17 -17.48 13.34 -9.13
C SER A 17 -17.66 12.40 -10.32
N TYR A 18 -18.63 11.48 -10.24
CA TYR A 18 -18.99 10.58 -11.34
C TYR A 18 -19.60 11.35 -12.51
N ARG A 19 -20.51 12.28 -12.22
CA ARG A 19 -21.15 13.13 -13.24
C ARG A 19 -20.12 13.89 -14.08
N LYS A 20 -19.14 14.50 -13.42
CA LYS A 20 -18.09 15.30 -14.08
C LYS A 20 -17.17 14.43 -14.95
N ILE A 21 -16.65 13.32 -14.41
CA ILE A 21 -15.61 12.54 -15.09
C ILE A 21 -16.16 11.63 -16.20
N PHE A 22 -17.38 11.10 -16.02
CA PHE A 22 -18.01 10.16 -16.96
C PHE A 22 -19.09 10.82 -17.83
N GLY A 23 -19.31 12.13 -17.69
CA GLY A 23 -20.29 12.87 -18.50
C GLY A 23 -21.73 12.39 -18.31
N CYS A 24 -22.09 11.92 -17.11
CA CYS A 24 -23.40 11.34 -16.85
C CYS A 24 -24.54 12.34 -17.10
N LYS A 25 -25.50 11.95 -17.95
CA LYS A 25 -26.67 12.77 -18.30
C LYS A 25 -27.83 12.63 -17.30
N SER A 26 -27.84 11.57 -16.48
CA SER A 26 -28.88 11.29 -15.50
C SER A 26 -28.29 10.80 -14.17
N ASP A 27 -29.09 10.83 -13.09
CA ASP A 27 -28.69 10.24 -11.80
C ASP A 27 -28.53 8.72 -11.90
N ASP A 28 -29.38 8.04 -12.67
CA ASP A 28 -29.26 6.60 -12.95
C ASP A 28 -27.88 6.27 -13.57
N ALA A 29 -27.38 7.09 -14.50
CA ALA A 29 -26.04 6.92 -15.05
C ALA A 29 -24.94 7.14 -13.99
N CYS A 30 -25.08 8.10 -13.09
CA CYS A 30 -24.13 8.26 -11.97
C CYS A 30 -24.13 7.06 -11.04
N ILE A 31 -25.29 6.46 -10.79
CA ILE A 31 -25.47 5.29 -9.94
C ILE A 31 -24.81 4.06 -10.59
N HIS A 32 -24.93 3.88 -11.90
CA HIS A 32 -24.21 2.87 -12.64
C HIS A 32 -22.71 2.89 -12.35
N TYR A 33 -22.05 4.04 -12.55
CA TYR A 33 -20.62 4.16 -12.26
C TYR A 33 -20.28 4.05 -10.77
N TYR A 34 -21.19 4.45 -9.89
CA TYR A 34 -21.03 4.27 -8.46
C TYR A 34 -20.96 2.79 -8.09
N HIS A 35 -21.90 1.98 -8.57
CA HIS A 35 -21.90 0.53 -8.33
C HIS A 35 -20.76 -0.17 -9.06
N TRP A 36 -20.41 0.27 -10.26
CA TRP A 36 -19.21 -0.22 -10.96
C TRP A 36 -17.96 0.01 -10.11
N ASN A 37 -17.81 1.20 -9.52
CA ASN A 37 -16.70 1.48 -8.62
C ASN A 37 -16.71 0.59 -7.39
N LEU A 38 -17.88 0.23 -6.83
CA LEU A 38 -17.96 -0.71 -5.69
C LEU A 38 -17.54 -2.13 -6.09
N ALA A 39 -17.97 -2.60 -7.27
CA ALA A 39 -17.54 -3.89 -7.81
C ALA A 39 -16.02 -3.92 -8.05
N LEU A 40 -15.50 -2.88 -8.70
CA LEU A 40 -14.07 -2.70 -8.95
C LEU A 40 -13.27 -2.64 -7.64
N ALA A 41 -13.76 -1.89 -6.66
CA ALA A 41 -13.15 -1.78 -5.33
C ALA A 41 -13.08 -3.13 -4.61
N SER A 42 -14.11 -3.96 -4.75
CA SER A 42 -14.17 -5.30 -4.16
C SER A 42 -13.10 -6.22 -4.74
N GLU A 43 -12.91 -6.22 -6.06
CA GLU A 43 -11.88 -7.04 -6.71
C GLU A 43 -10.46 -6.48 -6.46
N LEU A 44 -10.30 -5.15 -6.41
CA LEU A 44 -9.03 -4.52 -6.02
C LEU A 44 -8.63 -4.86 -4.59
N TYR A 45 -9.58 -4.93 -3.66
CA TYR A 45 -9.31 -5.32 -2.28
C TYR A 45 -8.61 -6.68 -2.20
N ILE A 46 -9.00 -7.64 -3.04
CA ILE A 46 -8.39 -8.97 -3.10
C ILE A 46 -6.93 -8.88 -3.57
N LEU A 47 -6.65 -8.13 -4.65
CA LEU A 47 -5.28 -7.91 -5.14
C LEU A 47 -4.40 -7.24 -4.08
N LEU A 48 -4.86 -6.11 -3.52
CA LEU A 48 -4.06 -5.32 -2.58
C LEU A 48 -3.84 -6.09 -1.27
N SER A 49 -4.84 -6.85 -0.79
CA SER A 49 -4.67 -7.72 0.38
C SER A 49 -3.67 -8.84 0.13
N THR A 50 -3.69 -9.43 -1.07
CA THR A 50 -2.73 -10.48 -1.48
C THR A 50 -1.29 -9.93 -1.48
N ILE A 51 -1.08 -8.77 -2.11
CA ILE A 51 0.21 -8.08 -2.11
C ILE A 51 0.66 -7.79 -0.69
N GLU A 52 -0.23 -7.26 0.14
CA GLU A 52 0.10 -6.85 1.49
C GLU A 52 0.51 -8.02 2.39
N VAL A 53 -0.24 -9.12 2.39
CA VAL A 53 0.10 -10.30 3.19
C VAL A 53 1.45 -10.86 2.74
N CYS A 54 1.69 -10.92 1.43
CA CYS A 54 2.97 -11.37 0.88
C CYS A 54 4.13 -10.46 1.30
N LEU A 55 3.97 -9.14 1.09
CA LEU A 55 4.96 -8.12 1.44
C LEU A 55 5.30 -8.17 2.93
N ARG A 56 4.30 -8.17 3.79
CA ARG A 56 4.46 -8.22 5.24
C ARG A 56 5.27 -9.45 5.66
N ASN A 57 4.89 -10.62 5.16
CA ASN A 57 5.53 -11.87 5.56
C ASN A 57 6.99 -11.92 5.06
N LYS A 58 7.26 -11.44 3.82
CA LYS A 58 8.62 -11.34 3.28
C LYS A 58 9.50 -10.38 4.09
N ILE A 59 8.97 -9.19 4.42
CA ILE A 59 9.65 -8.23 5.29
C ILE A 59 9.94 -8.87 6.66
N HIS A 60 8.94 -9.51 7.26
CA HIS A 60 9.10 -10.08 8.59
C HIS A 60 10.18 -11.15 8.64
N VAL A 61 10.16 -12.12 7.73
CA VAL A 61 11.14 -13.21 7.69
C VAL A 61 12.55 -12.65 7.47
N ALA A 62 12.74 -11.81 6.44
CA ALA A 62 14.05 -11.24 6.13
C ALA A 62 14.62 -10.43 7.30
N LEU A 63 13.81 -9.58 7.94
CA LEU A 63 14.24 -8.80 9.10
C LEU A 63 14.45 -9.69 10.34
N SER A 64 13.62 -10.70 10.55
CA SER A 64 13.78 -11.61 11.67
C SER A 64 15.11 -12.36 11.61
N GLU A 65 15.44 -12.94 10.45
CA GLU A 65 16.69 -13.68 10.25
C GLU A 65 17.93 -12.79 10.37
N GLU A 66 17.91 -11.61 9.74
CA GLU A 66 19.04 -10.69 9.78
C GLU A 66 19.30 -10.15 11.19
N VAL A 67 18.24 -9.72 11.87
CA VAL A 67 18.36 -9.07 13.18
C VAL A 67 18.65 -10.09 14.27
N SER A 68 18.07 -11.29 14.21
CA SER A 68 18.40 -12.36 15.16
C SER A 68 19.85 -12.80 15.02
N LEU A 69 20.37 -12.93 13.79
CA LEU A 69 21.79 -13.23 13.59
C LEU A 69 22.69 -12.13 14.16
N LYS A 70 22.38 -10.86 13.88
CA LYS A 70 23.17 -9.72 14.35
C LYS A 70 23.19 -9.57 15.88
N PHE A 71 22.05 -9.74 16.55
CA PHE A 71 21.93 -9.44 17.98
C PHE A 71 21.98 -10.68 18.90
N ASN A 72 21.61 -11.86 18.41
CA ASN A 72 21.59 -13.10 19.17
C ASN A 72 22.59 -14.15 18.68
N GLY A 73 23.27 -13.92 17.54
CA GLY A 73 24.24 -14.85 16.97
C GLY A 73 23.63 -16.12 16.33
N ALA A 74 22.30 -16.24 16.28
CA ALA A 74 21.59 -17.38 15.72
C ALA A 74 20.39 -16.92 14.88
N VAL A 75 20.19 -17.57 13.74
CA VAL A 75 19.08 -17.26 12.82
C VAL A 75 17.75 -17.73 13.39
N ASN A 76 16.77 -16.84 13.42
CA ASN A 76 15.39 -17.11 13.80
C ASN A 76 14.43 -16.34 12.88
N SER A 77 13.62 -17.06 12.10
CA SER A 77 12.68 -16.49 11.12
C SER A 77 11.41 -15.86 11.72
N ASN A 78 11.25 -15.87 13.05
CA ASN A 78 10.14 -15.27 13.78
C ASN A 78 10.65 -14.48 14.99
N PHE A 79 11.65 -13.63 14.76
CA PHE A 79 12.29 -12.78 15.76
C PHE A 79 11.64 -11.38 15.85
N ALA A 80 11.61 -10.79 17.05
CA ALA A 80 11.03 -9.48 17.34
C ALA A 80 11.93 -8.31 16.87
N TRP A 81 12.31 -8.30 15.60
CA TRP A 81 13.24 -7.32 15.01
C TRP A 81 12.86 -5.85 15.27
N TYR A 82 11.55 -5.58 15.39
CA TYR A 82 11.02 -4.23 15.65
C TYR A 82 11.41 -3.67 17.02
N GLU A 83 11.84 -4.52 17.97
CA GLU A 83 12.36 -4.09 19.27
C GLU A 83 13.81 -3.59 19.18
N HIS A 84 14.49 -3.87 18.06
CA HIS A 84 15.87 -3.48 17.81
C HIS A 84 15.99 -2.28 16.87
N PHE A 85 14.89 -1.87 16.23
CA PHE A 85 14.87 -0.75 15.29
C PHE A 85 14.66 0.57 16.03
N SER A 86 15.40 1.61 15.62
CA SER A 86 15.17 2.97 16.08
C SER A 86 14.12 3.64 15.19
N PHE A 87 12.93 3.81 15.75
CA PHE A 87 11.82 4.47 15.08
C PHE A 87 11.67 5.94 15.42
N ILE A 88 12.77 6.60 15.79
CA ILE A 88 12.79 8.01 16.17
C ILE A 88 13.12 8.85 14.94
N GLU A 89 12.38 9.94 14.77
CA GLU A 89 12.63 10.93 13.73
C GLU A 89 14.00 11.57 13.96
N VAL A 90 14.76 11.73 12.87
CA VAL A 90 16.06 12.40 12.92
C VAL A 90 16.06 13.65 12.06
N ASP A 91 16.82 14.67 12.47
CA ASP A 91 17.06 15.87 11.69
C ASP A 91 18.00 15.60 10.50
N ARG A 92 18.29 16.64 9.71
CA ARG A 92 19.20 16.53 8.55
C ARG A 92 20.63 16.15 8.93
N LYS A 93 21.01 16.36 10.20
CA LYS A 93 22.33 16.04 10.76
C LYS A 93 22.34 14.66 11.44
N GLY A 94 21.20 13.97 11.49
CA GLY A 94 21.07 12.64 12.10
C GLY A 94 20.79 12.65 13.61
N ASN A 95 20.52 13.81 14.21
CA ASN A 95 20.16 13.91 15.63
C ASN A 95 18.69 13.60 15.85
N ARG A 96 18.36 12.99 16.99
CA ARG A 96 16.96 12.70 17.39
C ARG A 96 16.17 13.99 17.47
N LYS A 97 15.05 14.06 16.77
CA LYS A 97 14.11 15.18 16.88
C LYS A 97 13.34 15.06 18.18
N LYS A 98 13.24 16.18 18.88
CA LYS A 98 12.45 16.33 20.08
C LYS A 98 11.27 17.26 19.83
N ASP A 99 10.17 17.00 20.52
CA ASP A 99 9.03 17.91 20.54
C ASP A 99 9.29 19.11 21.47
N TYR A 100 8.29 20.00 21.59
CA TYR A 100 8.37 21.18 22.45
C TYR A 100 8.51 20.85 23.95
N LYS A 101 8.24 19.60 24.36
CA LYS A 101 8.41 19.11 25.74
C LYS A 101 9.75 18.41 25.95
N GLY A 102 10.58 18.29 24.91
CA GLY A 102 11.86 17.60 24.98
C GLY A 102 11.78 16.07 24.79
N GLU A 103 10.60 15.55 24.43
CA GLU A 103 10.34 14.12 24.20
C GLU A 103 10.69 13.73 22.76
N ASP A 104 11.17 12.50 22.55
CA ASP A 104 11.52 12.02 21.21
C ASP A 104 10.28 11.92 20.31
N ILE A 105 10.41 12.47 19.09
CA ILE A 105 9.40 12.36 18.07
C ILE A 105 9.57 11.01 17.36
N PHE A 106 8.52 10.20 17.37
CA PHE A 106 8.51 8.91 16.68
C PHE A 106 8.08 9.08 15.22
N THR A 107 8.71 8.29 14.34
CA THR A 107 8.26 8.04 12.97
C THR A 107 6.85 7.44 12.97
N GLU A 108 6.15 7.49 11.85
CA GLU A 108 4.83 6.87 11.70
C GLU A 108 4.83 5.36 12.00
N THR A 109 5.90 4.65 11.62
CA THR A 109 6.10 3.24 12.01
C THR A 109 6.26 3.10 13.52
N GLY A 110 7.05 3.99 14.14
CA GLY A 110 7.30 3.99 15.58
C GLY A 110 6.02 4.18 16.38
N LYS A 111 5.16 5.13 15.95
CA LYS A 111 3.84 5.32 16.55
C LYS A 111 2.97 4.06 16.41
N ALA A 112 2.97 3.42 15.25
CA ALA A 112 2.18 2.22 14.98
C ALA A 112 2.65 1.02 15.83
N PHE A 113 3.96 0.71 15.83
CA PHE A 113 4.53 -0.31 16.69
C PHE A 113 4.29 0.01 18.16
N ARG A 114 4.53 1.26 18.59
CA ARG A 114 4.29 1.68 19.97
C ARG A 114 2.84 1.49 20.39
N LYS A 115 1.87 1.77 19.52
CA LYS A 115 0.45 1.51 19.80
C LYS A 115 0.16 0.02 20.00
N ILE A 116 0.88 -0.87 19.33
CA ILE A 116 0.68 -2.33 19.43
C ILE A 116 1.44 -2.91 20.62
N THR A 117 2.67 -2.44 20.87
CA THR A 117 3.58 -2.97 21.90
C THR A 117 3.40 -2.29 23.27
N HIS A 118 2.93 -1.03 23.33
CA HIS A 118 2.76 -0.27 24.58
C HIS A 118 1.31 -0.05 25.03
N LYS A 119 0.25 -0.39 24.26
CA LYS A 119 -1.16 -0.33 24.74
C LYS A 119 -1.50 -1.43 25.76
N GLY A 120 -0.69 -1.51 26.80
CA GLY A 120 -0.77 -2.44 27.89
C GLY A 120 0.60 -3.04 28.12
N ARG A 121 1.25 -2.66 29.22
CA ARG A 121 2.29 -3.45 29.89
C ARG A 121 1.74 -4.79 30.41
N ARG A 122 0.82 -5.42 29.67
CA ARG A 122 0.47 -6.81 29.79
C ARG A 122 1.33 -7.50 28.76
N ASN A 123 2.37 -8.18 29.24
CA ASN A 123 3.08 -9.23 28.53
C ASN A 123 2.16 -9.91 27.54
N LEU A 124 2.31 -9.57 26.27
CA LEU A 124 1.81 -10.40 25.22
C LEU A 124 2.97 -11.34 24.94
N ASN A 125 2.92 -12.54 25.53
CA ASN A 125 3.60 -13.76 25.06
C ASN A 125 3.11 -14.13 23.64
N LEU A 126 2.88 -13.13 22.79
CA LEU A 126 2.48 -13.31 21.41
C LEU A 126 3.74 -13.51 20.60
N LEU A 127 3.66 -14.47 19.70
CA LEU A 127 4.69 -14.69 18.69
C LEU A 127 4.87 -13.38 17.87
N PRO A 128 6.11 -13.00 17.51
CA PRO A 128 6.38 -11.77 16.76
C PRO A 128 5.54 -11.62 15.49
N GLN A 129 5.28 -12.70 14.77
CA GLN A 129 4.38 -12.73 13.62
C GLN A 129 2.95 -12.22 13.91
N ILE A 130 2.44 -12.39 15.13
CA ILE A 130 1.11 -11.89 15.54
C ILE A 130 1.17 -10.38 15.81
N VAL A 131 2.28 -9.87 16.35
CA VAL A 131 2.50 -8.43 16.50
C VAL A 131 2.54 -7.78 15.12
N ILE A 132 3.27 -8.38 14.20
CA ILE A 132 3.36 -7.97 12.80
C ILE A 132 1.98 -8.03 12.12
N SER A 133 1.16 -9.05 12.37
CA SER A 133 -0.18 -9.11 11.77
C SER A 133 -1.15 -8.06 12.29
N LYS A 134 -0.88 -7.46 13.46
CA LYS A 134 -1.70 -6.38 14.05
C LYS A 134 -1.38 -4.99 13.50
N LEU A 135 -0.29 -4.84 12.73
CA LEU A 135 -0.02 -3.58 12.05
C LEU A 135 -1.12 -3.27 11.06
N GLU A 136 -1.57 -2.02 11.12
CA GLU A 136 -2.55 -1.49 10.17
C GLU A 136 -2.02 -1.67 8.75
N PHE A 137 -2.95 -1.94 7.83
CA PHE A 137 -2.57 -2.20 6.45
C PHE A 137 -1.72 -1.04 5.90
N GLY A 138 -0.81 -1.28 4.96
CA GLY A 138 -0.03 -0.25 4.27
C GLY A 138 1.02 0.51 5.10
N LYS A 139 1.30 0.12 6.36
CA LYS A 139 2.38 0.73 7.17
C LYS A 139 3.79 0.25 6.80
N TRP A 140 3.91 -0.78 5.94
CA TRP A 140 5.18 -1.41 5.55
C TRP A 140 6.15 -0.48 4.82
N SER A 141 5.65 0.51 4.05
CA SER A 141 6.51 1.51 3.41
C SER A 141 7.41 2.25 4.41
N TYR A 142 6.91 2.43 5.63
CA TYR A 142 7.64 3.14 6.67
C TYR A 142 8.64 2.22 7.41
N VAL A 143 8.38 0.90 7.47
CA VAL A 143 9.37 -0.08 7.95
C VAL A 143 10.61 -0.04 7.08
N LEU A 144 10.41 -0.11 5.76
CA LEU A 144 11.48 -0.06 4.75
C LEU A 144 12.23 1.29 4.69
N SER A 145 11.72 2.31 5.39
CA SER A 145 12.34 3.64 5.49
C SER A 145 13.13 3.84 6.79
N ALA A 146 13.14 2.85 7.69
CA ALA A 146 13.91 2.92 8.94
C ALA A 146 15.41 2.97 8.64
N LYS A 147 16.17 3.81 9.34
CA LYS A 147 17.60 4.02 9.01
C LYS A 147 18.56 3.31 9.95
N LYS A 148 18.18 3.20 11.23
CA LYS A 148 19.09 2.80 12.30
C LYS A 148 18.47 1.76 13.23
N TYR A 149 19.33 0.97 13.82
CA TYR A 149 19.05 0.18 15.02
C TYR A 149 19.08 1.05 16.28
N ASN A 150 18.60 0.52 17.41
CA ASN A 150 18.59 1.20 18.70
C ASN A 150 20.00 1.48 19.26
N ASN A 151 21.00 0.67 18.86
CA ASN A 151 22.39 0.89 19.21
C ASN A 151 23.08 1.97 18.33
N GLY A 152 22.38 2.53 17.34
CA GLY A 152 22.90 3.58 16.45
C GLY A 152 23.45 3.09 15.11
N ASP A 153 23.66 1.78 14.95
CA ASP A 153 24.12 1.17 13.70
C ASP A 153 23.15 1.43 12.55
N LEU A 154 23.66 1.54 11.32
CA LEU A 154 22.84 1.63 10.12
C LEU A 154 22.24 0.27 9.76
N ILE A 155 21.01 0.27 9.25
CA ILE A 155 20.36 -0.91 8.67
C ILE A 155 20.86 -1.09 7.24
N ASP A 156 21.41 -2.27 6.93
CA ASP A 156 21.88 -2.61 5.59
C ASP A 156 20.71 -3.02 4.68
N TRP A 157 20.06 -2.02 4.09
CA TRP A 157 19.00 -2.25 3.12
C TRP A 157 19.51 -2.83 1.79
N HIS A 158 20.80 -2.69 1.47
CA HIS A 158 21.38 -3.27 0.25
C HIS A 158 21.36 -4.79 0.33
N LYS A 159 21.60 -5.33 1.52
CA LYS A 159 21.44 -6.76 1.82
C LYS A 159 19.97 -7.19 1.93
N LEU A 160 19.13 -6.40 2.60
CA LEU A 160 17.75 -6.81 2.92
C LEU A 160 16.78 -6.77 1.73
N PHE A 161 16.88 -5.79 0.82
CA PHE A 161 15.94 -5.67 -0.29
C PHE A 161 15.94 -6.90 -1.21
N PRO A 162 17.09 -7.46 -1.64
CA PRO A 162 17.13 -8.70 -2.41
C PRO A 162 16.48 -9.90 -1.70
N LEU A 163 16.55 -9.97 -0.36
CA LEU A 163 15.90 -11.03 0.42
C LEU A 163 14.37 -10.86 0.45
N ILE A 164 13.90 -9.62 0.52
CA ILE A 164 12.47 -9.28 0.55
C ILE A 164 11.83 -9.44 -0.85
N PHE A 165 12.56 -9.07 -1.90
CA PHE A 165 12.11 -9.08 -3.30
C PHE A 165 12.97 -10.03 -4.15
N PRO A 166 12.97 -11.34 -3.88
CA PRO A 166 13.92 -12.29 -4.46
C PRO A 166 13.77 -12.46 -5.98
N TYR A 167 12.62 -12.07 -6.54
CA TYR A 167 12.34 -12.18 -7.97
C TYR A 167 12.61 -10.87 -8.74
N PHE A 168 13.13 -9.84 -8.07
CA PHE A 168 13.66 -8.66 -8.75
C PHE A 168 15.10 -8.94 -9.20
N ILE A 169 15.25 -9.40 -10.44
CA ILE A 169 16.56 -9.69 -11.04
C ILE A 169 17.32 -8.37 -11.32
N ASN A 170 18.64 -8.37 -11.09
CA ASN A 170 19.53 -7.22 -11.34
C ASN A 170 19.15 -5.96 -10.55
N MET A 171 18.72 -6.13 -9.30
CA MET A 171 18.40 -5.01 -8.42
C MET A 171 19.65 -4.17 -8.12
N SER A 172 19.74 -3.00 -8.75
CA SER A 172 20.63 -1.90 -8.32
C SER A 172 20.02 -1.12 -7.14
N PRO A 173 20.68 -1.06 -5.97
CA PRO A 173 20.15 -0.37 -4.78
C PRO A 173 19.80 1.10 -5.01
N ASP A 174 20.73 1.87 -5.57
CA ASP A 174 20.59 3.32 -5.74
C ASP A 174 19.42 3.72 -6.66
N LYS A 175 19.10 2.86 -7.63
CA LYS A 175 18.03 3.11 -8.60
C LYS A 175 16.70 2.54 -8.15
N HIS A 176 16.69 1.32 -7.62
CA HIS A 176 15.46 0.55 -7.47
C HIS A 176 14.86 0.59 -6.07
N HIS A 177 15.63 0.87 -5.01
CA HIS A 177 15.06 0.92 -3.66
C HIS A 177 13.96 1.98 -3.57
N GLN A 178 14.24 3.19 -4.05
CA GLN A 178 13.25 4.27 -4.04
C GLN A 178 12.05 3.92 -4.93
N MET A 179 12.29 3.35 -6.10
CA MET A 179 11.24 2.92 -7.02
C MET A 179 10.31 1.87 -6.37
N ILE A 180 10.86 0.86 -5.69
CA ILE A 180 10.09 -0.18 -5.00
C ILE A 180 9.28 0.44 -3.85
N ILE A 181 9.91 1.32 -3.06
CA ILE A 181 9.23 2.06 -1.99
C ILE A 181 8.05 2.86 -2.56
N ASP A 182 8.22 3.51 -3.71
CA ASP A 182 7.15 4.29 -4.34
C ASP A 182 6.02 3.40 -4.88
N HIS A 183 6.32 2.21 -5.41
CA HIS A 183 5.29 1.22 -5.76
C HIS A 183 4.47 0.81 -4.52
N ILE A 184 5.14 0.56 -3.39
CA ILE A 184 4.47 0.21 -2.13
C ILE A 184 3.60 1.37 -1.62
N LYS A 185 4.07 2.62 -1.73
CA LYS A 185 3.29 3.81 -1.36
C LYS A 185 2.03 3.94 -2.21
N VAL A 186 2.11 3.71 -3.52
CA VAL A 186 0.94 3.72 -4.40
C VAL A 186 -0.09 2.65 -3.99
N VAL A 187 0.36 1.41 -3.74
CA VAL A 187 -0.50 0.33 -3.23
C VAL A 187 -1.15 0.71 -1.90
N ARG A 188 -0.39 1.29 -0.97
CA ARG A 188 -0.90 1.80 0.31
C ARG A 188 -1.97 2.88 0.11
N ASP A 189 -1.71 3.86 -0.75
CA ASP A 189 -2.62 4.98 -0.99
C ASP A 189 -3.91 4.50 -1.64
N TRP A 190 -3.81 3.50 -2.52
CA TRP A 190 -4.97 2.86 -3.12
C TRP A 190 -5.80 2.07 -2.10
N ARG A 191 -5.14 1.34 -1.21
CA ARG A 191 -5.78 0.66 -0.07
C ARG A 191 -6.45 1.67 0.87
N ASN A 192 -5.80 2.80 1.16
CA ASN A 192 -6.39 3.85 2.01
C ASN A 192 -7.71 4.33 1.42
N ARG A 193 -7.77 4.54 0.11
CA ARG A 193 -9.01 4.91 -0.58
C ARG A 193 -10.11 3.87 -0.41
N LEU A 194 -9.79 2.58 -0.58
CA LEU A 194 -10.75 1.50 -0.31
C LEU A 194 -11.30 1.58 1.12
N ALA A 195 -10.42 1.75 2.12
CA ALA A 195 -10.80 1.80 3.53
C ALA A 195 -11.67 3.03 3.86
N HIS A 196 -11.42 4.16 3.21
CA HIS A 196 -12.24 5.38 3.33
C HIS A 196 -13.46 5.39 2.40
N GLN A 197 -13.71 4.30 1.68
CA GLN A 197 -14.75 4.19 0.66
C GLN A 197 -14.66 5.29 -0.40
N GLU A 198 -13.47 5.77 -0.73
CA GLU A 198 -13.27 6.73 -1.81
C GLU A 198 -13.30 6.04 -3.19
N PRO A 199 -13.66 6.74 -4.27
CA PRO A 199 -13.60 6.17 -5.60
C PRO A 199 -12.17 5.75 -5.97
N VAL A 200 -12.00 4.48 -6.35
CA VAL A 200 -10.69 3.88 -6.62
C VAL A 200 -10.05 4.39 -7.89
N TRP A 201 -10.85 4.98 -8.79
CA TRP A 201 -10.43 5.54 -10.07
C TRP A 201 -10.01 7.02 -10.01
N LYS A 202 -10.18 7.71 -8.86
CA LYS A 202 -10.00 9.17 -8.77
C LYS A 202 -8.53 9.60 -8.67
N PHE A 203 -7.69 9.23 -9.62
CA PHE A 203 -6.24 9.47 -9.55
C PHE A 203 -5.92 10.97 -9.60
N GLY A 204 -4.88 11.41 -8.88
CA GLY A 204 -4.35 12.77 -8.99
C GLY A 204 -3.14 12.84 -9.93
N ASP A 205 -2.58 14.05 -10.05
CA ASP A 205 -1.35 14.29 -10.80
C ASP A 205 -0.18 13.46 -10.24
N VAL A 206 0.55 12.80 -11.14
CA VAL A 206 1.87 12.24 -10.83
C VAL A 206 2.88 13.36 -10.99
N LYS A 207 3.46 13.77 -9.86
CA LYS A 207 4.45 14.83 -9.83
C LYS A 207 5.84 14.27 -10.11
N GLY A 208 6.65 15.05 -10.82
CA GLY A 208 8.06 14.76 -11.06
C GLY A 208 8.95 15.14 -9.88
N PRO A 209 10.26 14.84 -9.96
CA PRO A 209 11.24 15.26 -8.96
C PRO A 209 11.41 16.78 -8.91
N ILE A 210 11.11 17.49 -10.00
CA ILE A 210 11.19 18.96 -10.03
C ILE A 210 9.90 19.54 -9.46
N LYS A 211 10.02 20.52 -8.55
CA LYS A 211 8.87 21.17 -7.92
C LYS A 211 7.95 21.79 -8.98
N GLY A 212 6.70 21.34 -9.04
CA GLY A 212 5.70 21.81 -9.99
C GLY A 212 5.65 21.02 -11.30
N GLU A 213 6.57 20.08 -11.53
CA GLU A 213 6.55 19.19 -12.68
C GLU A 213 5.40 18.19 -12.55
N ILE A 214 4.53 18.15 -13.56
CA ILE A 214 3.49 17.12 -13.71
C ILE A 214 3.96 16.16 -14.79
N LYS A 215 4.36 14.95 -14.38
CA LYS A 215 4.77 13.89 -15.30
C LYS A 215 3.59 13.22 -15.98
N LEU A 216 2.49 13.09 -15.25
CA LEU A 216 1.25 12.51 -15.77
C LEU A 216 0.06 13.18 -15.09
N PRO A 217 -0.75 13.95 -15.83
CA PRO A 217 -1.89 14.65 -15.24
C PRO A 217 -2.95 13.68 -14.71
N GLU A 218 -3.81 14.19 -13.82
CA GLU A 218 -5.02 13.48 -13.41
C GLU A 218 -5.93 13.17 -14.61
N PRO A 219 -6.62 12.01 -14.62
CA PRO A 219 -7.57 11.68 -15.67
C PRO A 219 -8.73 12.68 -15.75
N LYS A 220 -9.15 13.03 -16.97
CA LYS A 220 -10.25 13.98 -17.23
C LYS A 220 -11.50 13.35 -17.83
N ASN A 221 -11.42 12.10 -18.27
CA ASN A 221 -12.50 11.37 -18.89
C ASN A 221 -12.36 9.86 -18.63
N GLN A 222 -13.37 9.09 -19.02
CA GLN A 222 -13.41 7.64 -18.87
C GLN A 222 -12.22 6.91 -19.48
N ILE A 223 -11.79 7.31 -20.68
CA ILE A 223 -10.71 6.65 -21.41
C ILE A 223 -9.41 6.78 -20.61
N GLU A 224 -9.09 7.99 -20.16
CA GLU A 224 -7.92 8.26 -19.32
C GLU A 224 -8.00 7.55 -17.97
N VAL A 225 -9.21 7.43 -17.38
CA VAL A 225 -9.44 6.67 -16.15
C VAL A 225 -9.08 5.20 -16.35
N ILE A 226 -9.59 4.56 -17.41
CA ILE A 226 -9.31 3.15 -17.72
C ILE A 226 -7.81 2.94 -17.97
N GLN A 227 -7.19 3.81 -18.77
CA GLN A 227 -5.76 3.73 -19.06
C GLN A 227 -4.92 3.84 -17.78
N ARG A 228 -5.24 4.81 -16.92
CA ARG A 228 -4.54 5.00 -15.64
C ARG A 228 -4.75 3.81 -14.73
N LEU A 229 -5.99 3.36 -14.57
CA LEU A 229 -6.37 2.22 -13.76
C LEU A 229 -5.59 0.97 -14.17
N GLY A 230 -5.60 0.62 -15.47
CA GLY A 230 -4.83 -0.51 -15.99
C GLY A 230 -3.32 -0.38 -15.73
N GLY A 231 -2.77 0.84 -15.81
CA GLY A 231 -1.38 1.13 -15.46
C GLY A 231 -1.06 0.83 -13.98
N GLU A 232 -1.91 1.28 -13.06
CA GLU A 232 -1.74 1.01 -11.62
C GLU A 232 -1.93 -0.47 -11.27
N ILE A 233 -2.90 -1.16 -11.88
CA ILE A 233 -3.08 -2.61 -11.71
C ILE A 233 -1.81 -3.36 -12.13
N ARG A 234 -1.24 -3.00 -13.30
CA ARG A 234 0.01 -3.62 -13.77
C ARG A 234 1.18 -3.38 -12.82
N ARG A 235 1.32 -2.16 -12.27
CA ARG A 235 2.34 -1.86 -11.26
C ARG A 235 2.14 -2.66 -9.97
N ALA A 236 0.91 -2.81 -9.51
CA ALA A 236 0.58 -3.63 -8.34
C ALA A 236 0.92 -5.12 -8.58
N LEU A 237 0.56 -5.67 -9.74
CA LEU A 237 0.92 -7.03 -10.14
C LEU A 237 2.44 -7.20 -10.28
N GLN A 238 3.15 -6.19 -10.76
CA GLN A 238 4.61 -6.21 -10.85
C GLN A 238 5.25 -6.26 -9.46
N LEU A 239 4.75 -5.50 -8.49
CA LEU A 239 5.19 -5.61 -7.10
C LEU A 239 4.96 -7.02 -6.55
N LEU A 240 3.80 -7.63 -6.81
CA LEU A 240 3.54 -9.02 -6.42
C LEU A 240 4.55 -9.99 -7.08
N SER A 241 4.88 -9.75 -8.36
CA SER A 241 5.87 -10.55 -9.10
C SER A 241 7.25 -10.52 -8.46
N TRP A 242 7.67 -9.38 -7.92
CA TRP A 242 8.96 -9.23 -7.24
C TRP A 242 8.99 -9.95 -5.90
N LEU A 243 7.84 -10.06 -5.24
CA LEU A 243 7.68 -10.72 -3.94
C LEU A 243 7.58 -12.25 -4.07
N CYS A 244 6.71 -12.74 -4.95
CA CYS A 244 6.43 -14.17 -5.12
C CYS A 244 5.76 -14.47 -6.48
N GLN A 245 6.47 -15.19 -7.35
CA GLN A 245 5.95 -15.60 -8.66
C GLN A 245 4.79 -16.61 -8.54
N ASP A 246 4.83 -17.54 -7.58
CA ASP A 246 3.76 -18.51 -7.38
C ASP A 246 2.46 -17.84 -6.94
N THR A 247 2.55 -16.87 -6.01
CA THR A 247 1.38 -16.09 -5.57
C THR A 247 0.80 -15.27 -6.72
N LEU A 248 1.65 -14.68 -7.56
CA LEU A 248 1.19 -13.97 -8.76
C LEU A 248 0.47 -14.91 -9.73
N SER A 249 1.07 -16.05 -10.05
CA SER A 249 0.51 -17.05 -10.95
C SER A 249 -0.82 -17.57 -10.44
N HIS A 250 -0.90 -17.88 -9.14
CA HIS A 250 -2.14 -18.28 -8.48
C HIS A 250 -3.21 -17.18 -8.59
N TYR A 251 -2.87 -15.93 -8.24
CA TYR A 251 -3.83 -14.81 -8.31
C TYR A 251 -4.35 -14.61 -9.74
N LYS A 252 -3.48 -14.64 -10.75
CA LYS A 252 -3.87 -14.55 -12.17
C LYS A 252 -4.78 -15.69 -12.64
N GLY A 253 -4.69 -16.86 -12.00
CA GLY A 253 -5.60 -17.98 -12.26
C GLY A 253 -6.98 -17.84 -11.63
N THR A 254 -7.20 -16.85 -10.74
CA THR A 254 -8.47 -16.69 -10.03
C THR A 254 -9.54 -15.98 -10.88
N LYS A 255 -10.82 -16.26 -10.57
CA LYS A 255 -11.94 -15.48 -11.10
C LYS A 255 -11.87 -14.00 -10.72
N SER A 256 -11.29 -13.69 -9.55
CA SER A 256 -11.13 -12.31 -9.08
C SER A 256 -10.25 -11.49 -10.02
N TYR A 257 -9.09 -12.03 -10.43
CA TYR A 257 -8.23 -11.37 -11.41
C TYR A 257 -8.95 -11.10 -12.74
N GLN A 258 -9.65 -12.11 -13.26
CA GLN A 258 -10.38 -11.96 -14.53
C GLN A 258 -11.47 -10.88 -14.44
N ARG A 259 -12.23 -10.87 -13.34
CA ARG A 259 -13.23 -9.84 -13.07
C ARG A 259 -12.60 -8.46 -12.90
N LEU A 260 -11.49 -8.35 -12.19
CA LEU A 260 -10.75 -7.09 -12.03
C LEU A 260 -10.34 -6.53 -13.40
N MET A 261 -9.74 -7.34 -14.24
CA MET A 261 -9.29 -6.92 -15.57
C MET A 261 -10.47 -6.55 -16.47
N HIS A 262 -11.58 -7.29 -16.41
CA HIS A 262 -12.80 -6.96 -17.14
C HIS A 262 -13.40 -5.63 -16.65
N LEU A 263 -13.61 -5.45 -15.34
CA LEU A 263 -14.14 -4.21 -14.76
C LEU A 263 -13.23 -3.00 -15.03
N ALA A 264 -11.92 -3.21 -15.17
CA ALA A 264 -10.94 -2.19 -15.53
C ALA A 264 -10.80 -1.98 -17.04
N SER A 265 -11.81 -2.35 -17.85
CA SER A 265 -11.84 -2.18 -19.30
C SER A 265 -13.07 -1.40 -19.74
N GLN A 266 -13.08 -0.93 -20.99
CA GLN A 266 -14.24 -0.26 -21.59
C GLN A 266 -15.45 -1.20 -21.65
N GLU A 267 -15.24 -2.44 -22.11
CA GLU A 267 -16.28 -3.47 -22.20
C GLU A 267 -16.91 -3.77 -20.84
N GLY A 268 -16.10 -3.85 -19.78
CA GLY A 268 -16.63 -4.14 -18.45
C GLY A 268 -17.32 -2.96 -17.77
N ILE A 269 -17.14 -1.73 -18.25
CA ILE A 269 -17.97 -0.58 -17.85
C ILE A 269 -19.30 -0.61 -18.60
N ASP A 270 -19.25 -0.83 -19.92
CA ASP A 270 -20.41 -0.78 -20.80
C ASP A 270 -21.37 -1.95 -20.55
N GLY A 271 -20.83 -3.14 -20.28
CA GLY A 271 -21.58 -4.34 -19.94
C GLY A 271 -21.92 -4.49 -18.44
N PHE A 272 -21.53 -3.52 -17.60
CA PHE A 272 -21.80 -3.61 -16.16
C PHE A 272 -23.30 -3.54 -15.87
N SER A 273 -23.76 -4.36 -14.93
CA SER A 273 -25.14 -4.32 -14.42
C SER A 273 -25.10 -4.56 -12.92
N TYR A 274 -25.90 -3.78 -12.16
CA TYR A 274 -25.90 -3.76 -10.70
C TYR A 274 -27.25 -4.16 -10.09
#